data_AF-A0A2G9TKJ1-F1
#
_entry.id   AF-A0A2G9TKJ1-F1
#
_cell.length_a   1.000
_cell.length_b   1.000
_cell.length_c   1.000
_cell.angle_alpha   90.00
_cell.angle_beta   90.00
_cell.angle_gamma   90.00
#
_symmetry.space_group_name_H-M   'P 1'
#
loop_
_entity.id
_entity.type
_entity.pdbx_description
1 polymer ?
#
loop_
_entity_poly.entity_id
_entity_poly.type
_entity_poly.pdbx_seq_one_letter_code
_entity_poly.pdbx_strand_id
1 'polypeptide(L)'
;WQLGALFCKLSTWINATTSCASIYTLVAVTADRYLAICHTLKYTLWEAGYTLYVIAGIWIVSGSLATPSLYGYDEIYFEYGNNTVCVCASRTNEKLQFVVVNLILAFIVPFLLISVSYTKIFYTVSNHRSLAVDAH
;
A
#
# COMPACT_ATOMS: atom_id res chain seq x y z
N TRP A 1 9.86 -17.59 14.57
CA TRP A 1 9.60 -16.23 15.07
C TRP A 1 10.10 -16.17 16.51
N GLN A 2 11.13 -15.37 16.81
CA GLN A 2 11.75 -15.35 18.15
C GLN A 2 11.50 -14.04 18.90
N LEU A 3 10.88 -13.05 18.23
CA LEU A 3 10.70 -11.70 18.75
C LEU A 3 9.38 -11.52 19.54
N GLY A 4 8.62 -12.60 19.76
CA GLY A 4 7.35 -12.56 20.49
C GLY A 4 6.13 -12.14 19.64
N ALA A 5 4.94 -12.45 20.13
CA ALA A 5 3.64 -12.16 19.50
C ALA A 5 3.49 -10.71 19.02
N LEU A 6 3.90 -9.74 19.84
CA LEU A 6 3.77 -8.31 19.53
C LEU A 6 4.52 -7.94 18.25
N PHE A 7 5.78 -8.37 18.13
CA PHE A 7 6.58 -8.06 16.95
C PHE A 7 6.06 -8.81 15.71
N CYS A 8 5.43 -9.99 15.85
CA CYS A 8 4.83 -10.71 14.71
C CYS A 8 3.68 -9.89 14.11
N LYS A 9 2.80 -9.39 14.99
CA LYS A 9 1.68 -8.50 14.62
C LYS A 9 2.17 -7.19 14.01
N LEU A 10 3.15 -6.55 14.65
CA LEU A 10 3.72 -5.30 14.14
C LEU A 10 4.43 -5.49 12.80
N SER A 11 5.21 -6.56 12.63
CA SER A 11 5.93 -6.82 11.38
C SER A 11 4.96 -7.04 10.23
N THR A 12 3.92 -7.85 10.41
CA THR A 12 2.89 -8.09 9.38
C THR A 12 2.10 -6.80 9.05
N TRP A 13 1.75 -6.01 10.06
CA TRP A 13 1.11 -4.71 9.85
C TRP A 13 1.99 -3.68 9.14
N ILE A 14 3.27 -3.56 9.53
CA ILE A 14 4.24 -2.65 8.90
C ILE A 14 4.46 -3.03 7.43
N ASN A 15 4.60 -4.31 7.12
CA ASN A 15 4.73 -4.79 5.74
C ASN A 15 3.52 -4.35 4.90
N ALA A 16 2.30 -4.66 5.33
CA ALA A 16 1.07 -4.29 4.61
C ALA A 16 0.92 -2.76 4.46
N THR A 17 1.18 -2.02 5.54
CA THR A 17 1.12 -0.55 5.54
C THR A 17 2.12 0.05 4.56
N THR A 18 3.36 -0.43 4.56
CA THR A 18 4.43 0.09 3.70
C THR A 18 4.14 -0.20 2.23
N SER A 19 3.68 -1.41 1.91
CA SER A 19 3.27 -1.76 0.53
C SER A 19 2.17 -0.82 0.00
N CYS A 20 1.13 -0.56 0.80
CA CYS A 20 0.07 0.39 0.40
C CYS A 20 0.60 1.82 0.29
N ALA A 21 1.41 2.27 1.26
CA ALA A 21 1.97 3.61 1.28
C ALA A 21 2.87 3.87 0.06
N SER A 22 3.68 2.89 -0.36
CA SER A 22 4.51 3.00 -1.57
C SER A 22 3.67 3.21 -2.82
N ILE A 23 2.55 2.48 -2.98
CA ILE A 23 1.66 2.61 -4.14
C ILE A 23 1.02 4.00 -4.16
N TYR A 24 0.44 4.44 -3.04
CA TYR A 24 -0.19 5.76 -2.97
C TYR A 24 0.82 6.90 -3.11
N THR A 25 2.05 6.72 -2.62
CA THR A 25 3.13 7.69 -2.85
C THR A 25 3.46 7.79 -4.33
N LEU A 26 3.54 6.66 -5.06
CA LEU A 26 3.74 6.67 -6.51
C LEU A 26 2.64 7.46 -7.24
N VAL A 27 1.38 7.24 -6.84
CA VAL A 27 0.23 7.98 -7.39
C VAL A 27 0.35 9.46 -7.13
N ALA A 28 0.66 9.84 -5.88
CA ALA A 28 0.79 11.23 -5.48
C ALA A 28 1.93 11.92 -6.24
N VAL A 29 3.11 11.30 -6.34
CA VAL A 29 4.25 11.82 -7.12
C VAL A 29 3.89 11.98 -8.59
N THR A 30 3.15 11.04 -9.17
CA THR A 30 2.75 11.14 -10.59
C THR A 30 1.74 12.28 -10.79
N ALA A 31 0.75 12.40 -9.91
CA ALA A 31 -0.25 13.46 -9.96
C ALA A 31 0.39 14.84 -9.73
N ASP A 32 1.36 14.92 -8.83
CA ASP A 32 2.18 16.08 -8.57
C ASP A 32 2.92 16.55 -9.83
N ARG A 33 3.64 15.64 -10.50
CA ARG A 33 4.33 15.95 -11.77
C ARG A 33 3.35 16.38 -12.86
N TYR A 34 2.17 15.77 -12.94
CA TYR A 34 1.12 16.17 -13.90
C TYR A 34 0.62 17.60 -13.65
N LEU A 35 0.31 17.93 -12.39
CA LEU A 35 -0.15 19.27 -12.02
C LEU A 35 0.94 20.33 -12.24
N ALA A 36 2.20 20.01 -11.94
CA ALA A 36 3.34 20.90 -12.18
C ALA A 36 3.51 21.22 -13.69
N ILE A 37 3.33 20.23 -14.56
CA ILE A 37 3.44 20.40 -16.02
C ILE A 37 2.26 21.20 -16.58
N CYS A 38 1.02 20.90 -16.15
CA CYS A 38 -0.17 21.56 -16.69
C CYS A 38 -0.47 22.94 -16.07
N HIS A 39 -0.04 23.22 -14.83
CA HIS A 39 -0.42 24.42 -14.07
C HIS A 39 0.80 25.08 -13.40
N THR A 40 1.79 25.47 -14.20
CA THR A 40 3.07 26.04 -13.77
C THR A 40 2.99 27.24 -12.83
N LEU A 41 1.93 28.07 -12.88
CA LEU A 41 1.83 29.31 -12.08
C LEU A 41 0.96 29.19 -10.81
N LYS A 42 0.01 28.24 -10.73
CA LYS A 42 -0.82 28.02 -9.53
C LYS A 42 -0.23 26.97 -8.59
N TYR A 43 0.65 26.12 -9.10
CA TYR A 43 1.23 24.99 -8.38
C TYR A 43 2.26 25.42 -7.30
N THR A 44 3.03 26.49 -7.53
CA THR A 44 4.03 27.01 -6.58
C THR A 44 3.44 27.47 -5.23
N LEU A 45 2.18 27.91 -5.18
CA LEU A 45 1.50 28.29 -3.93
C LEU A 45 0.94 27.08 -3.17
N TRP A 46 0.81 25.92 -3.83
CA TRP A 46 0.26 24.69 -3.27
C TRP A 46 1.35 23.85 -2.55
N GLU A 47 2.61 23.94 -2.99
CA GLU A 47 3.71 23.02 -2.59
C GLU A 47 4.16 23.08 -1.11
N ALA A 48 4.13 24.23 -0.43
CA ALA A 48 4.90 24.39 0.82
C ALA A 48 4.31 23.66 2.05
N GLY A 49 3.00 23.40 2.08
CA GLY A 49 2.34 22.73 3.21
C GLY A 49 1.59 21.46 2.84
N TYR A 50 1.11 21.36 1.59
CA TYR A 50 0.17 20.32 1.19
C TYR A 50 0.83 18.95 1.03
N THR A 51 2.12 18.91 0.66
CA THR A 51 2.88 17.66 0.52
C THR A 51 2.94 16.88 1.83
N LEU A 52 3.14 17.56 2.96
CA LEU A 52 3.12 16.91 4.28
C LEU A 52 1.73 16.36 4.63
N TYR A 53 0.67 17.11 4.33
CA TYR A 53 -0.71 16.63 4.53
C TYR A 53 -1.04 15.43 3.64
N VAL A 54 -0.56 15.42 2.39
CA VAL A 54 -0.72 14.28 1.47
C VAL A 54 0.02 13.06 1.99
N ILE A 55 1.29 13.21 2.41
CA ILE A 55 2.07 12.11 2.99
C ILE A 55 1.40 11.57 4.26
N ALA A 56 0.99 12.46 5.17
CA ALA A 56 0.29 12.07 6.40
C ALA A 56 -1.02 11.32 6.09
N GLY A 57 -1.79 11.82 5.12
CA GLY A 57 -3.01 11.15 4.63
C GLY A 57 -2.73 9.76 4.07
N ILE A 58 -1.67 9.61 3.26
CA ILE A 58 -1.25 8.31 2.70
C ILE A 58 -0.94 7.32 3.81
N TRP A 59 -0.18 7.72 4.83
CA TRP A 59 0.16 6.86 5.96
C TRP A 59 -1.07 6.47 6.78
N ILE A 60 -1.97 7.43 7.06
CA ILE A 60 -3.22 7.17 7.80
C ILE A 60 -4.09 6.17 7.04
N VAL A 61 -4.32 6.39 5.74
CA VAL A 61 -5.13 5.49 4.90
C VAL A 61 -4.49 4.11 4.83
N SER A 62 -3.18 4.02 4.58
CA SER A 62 -2.46 2.75 4.48
C SER A 62 -2.50 1.97 5.80
N GLY A 63 -2.26 2.63 6.93
CA GLY A 63 -2.30 2.01 8.25
C GLY A 63 -3.72 1.55 8.63
N SER A 64 -4.73 2.33 8.25
CA SER A 64 -6.15 1.98 8.46
C SER A 64 -6.52 0.72 7.68
N LEU A 65 -6.12 0.64 6.40
CA LEU A 65 -6.35 -0.54 5.56
C LEU A 65 -5.62 -1.78 6.06
N ALA A 66 -4.42 -1.61 6.64
CA ALA A 66 -3.62 -2.70 7.19
C ALA A 66 -4.07 -3.17 8.58
N THR A 67 -4.96 -2.44 9.27
CA THR A 67 -5.39 -2.72 10.65
C THR A 67 -5.86 -4.17 10.90
N PRO A 68 -6.59 -4.84 9.98
CA PRO A 68 -6.99 -6.23 10.18
C PRO A 68 -5.82 -7.21 10.38
N SER A 69 -4.64 -6.90 9.84
CA SER A 69 -3.43 -7.74 10.00
C SER A 69 -2.94 -7.80 11.45
N LEU A 70 -3.18 -6.77 12.27
CA LEU A 70 -2.78 -6.74 13.68
C LEU A 70 -3.52 -7.77 14.54
N TYR A 71 -4.76 -8.09 14.17
CA TYR A 71 -5.60 -9.03 14.91
C TYR A 71 -5.51 -10.45 14.35
N GLY A 72 -5.17 -10.56 13.07
CA GLY A 72 -5.12 -11.81 12.33
C GLY A 72 -3.93 -12.71 12.59
N TYR A 73 -2.77 -12.11 12.83
CA TYR A 73 -1.49 -12.81 12.94
C TYR A 73 -1.06 -12.95 14.40
N ASP A 74 -0.40 -14.05 14.72
CA ASP A 74 0.24 -14.25 16.01
C ASP A 74 1.39 -15.24 15.91
N GLU A 75 2.16 -15.37 16.99
CA GLU A 75 3.15 -16.44 17.08
C GLU A 75 2.46 -17.77 17.39
N ILE A 76 2.83 -18.80 16.63
CA ILE A 76 2.29 -20.15 16.75
C ILE A 76 3.45 -21.12 16.89
N TYR A 77 3.33 -22.00 17.87
CA TYR A 77 4.29 -23.07 18.14
C TYR A 77 3.77 -24.35 17.48
N PHE A 78 4.58 -24.92 16.61
CA PHE A 78 4.35 -26.21 15.98
C PHE A 78 5.34 -27.23 16.52
N GLU A 79 4.83 -28.41 16.89
CA GLU A 79 5.69 -29.55 17.18
C GLU A 79 6.08 -30.24 15.87
N TYR A 80 7.39 -30.35 15.63
CA TYR A 80 7.95 -31.02 14.46
C TYR A 80 8.94 -32.09 14.93
N GLY A 81 8.44 -33.32 15.06
CA GLY A 81 9.21 -34.41 15.66
C GLY A 81 9.53 -34.11 17.13
N ASN A 82 10.83 -34.12 17.49
CA ASN A 82 11.29 -33.81 18.84
C ASN A 82 11.65 -32.32 19.04
N ASN A 83 11.38 -31.47 18.04
CA ASN A 83 11.71 -30.05 18.05
C ASN A 83 10.44 -29.19 18.02
N THR A 84 10.45 -28.07 18.73
CA THR A 84 9.38 -27.08 18.68
C THR A 84 9.81 -25.92 17.77
N VAL A 85 9.01 -25.63 16.74
CA VAL A 85 9.25 -24.53 15.79
C VAL A 85 8.24 -23.43 16.05
N CYS A 86 8.71 -22.20 16.25
CA CYS A 86 7.84 -21.03 16.35
C CYS A 86 7.79 -20.31 15.00
N VAL A 87 6.60 -19.97 14.52
CA VAL A 87 6.37 -19.18 13.29
C VAL A 87 5.35 -18.07 13.53
N CYS A 88 5.42 -17.01 12.73
CA CYS A 88 4.41 -15.95 12.71
C CYS A 88 3.37 -16.33 11.66
N ALA A 89 2.17 -16.68 12.08
CA ALA A 89 1.12 -17.21 11.22
C ALA A 89 -0.26 -16.75 11.69
N SER A 90 -1.29 -17.00 10.88
CA SER A 90 -2.64 -16.64 11.28
C SER A 90 -3.13 -17.49 12.45
N ARG A 91 -3.62 -16.84 13.52
CA ARG A 91 -4.28 -17.51 14.66
C ARG A 91 -5.54 -18.26 14.26
N THR A 92 -6.16 -17.82 13.19
CA THR A 92 -7.51 -18.27 12.83
C THR A 92 -7.37 -19.63 12.18
N ASN A 93 -7.65 -20.71 12.93
CA ASN A 93 -7.84 -22.08 12.42
C ASN A 93 -8.52 -22.05 11.06
N GLU A 94 -7.76 -22.05 9.98
CA GLU A 94 -8.16 -22.21 8.57
C GLU A 94 -9.51 -21.59 8.17
N LYS A 95 -9.97 -20.52 8.83
CA LYS A 95 -11.26 -19.93 8.52
C LYS A 95 -11.05 -19.25 7.20
N LEU A 96 -11.67 -19.80 6.15
CA LEU A 96 -11.69 -19.26 4.79
C LEU A 96 -11.81 -17.72 4.79
N GLN A 97 -12.60 -17.17 5.72
CA GLN A 97 -12.75 -15.74 5.96
C GLN A 97 -11.42 -15.01 6.19
N PHE A 98 -10.52 -15.50 7.06
CA PHE A 98 -9.23 -14.87 7.31
C PHE A 98 -8.33 -14.94 6.07
N VAL A 99 -8.26 -16.10 5.42
CA VAL A 99 -7.46 -16.29 4.20
C VAL A 99 -7.96 -15.35 3.10
N VAL A 100 -9.27 -15.25 2.91
CA VAL A 100 -9.90 -14.37 1.92
C VAL A 100 -9.65 -12.90 2.26
N VAL A 101 -9.85 -12.48 3.52
CA VAL A 101 -9.59 -11.09 3.94
C VAL A 101 -8.11 -10.74 3.74
N ASN A 102 -7.21 -11.62 4.15
CA ASN A 102 -5.78 -11.40 3.98
C ASN A 102 -5.38 -11.40 2.50
N LEU A 103 -5.94 -12.27 1.66
CA LEU A 103 -5.72 -12.25 0.21
C LEU A 103 -6.23 -10.94 -0.40
N ILE A 104 -7.39 -10.47 0.04
CA ILE A 104 -7.94 -9.20 -0.44
C ILE A 104 -7.01 -8.05 -0.05
N LEU A 105 -6.58 -7.98 1.21
CA LEU A 105 -5.77 -6.87 1.72
C LEU A 105 -4.31 -6.91 1.25
N ALA A 106 -3.71 -8.09 1.14
CA ALA A 106 -2.31 -8.26 0.78
C ALA A 106 -2.07 -8.38 -0.73
N PHE A 107 -3.08 -8.79 -1.51
CA PHE A 107 -2.95 -8.98 -2.95
C PHE A 107 -3.95 -8.15 -3.75
N ILE A 108 -5.26 -8.33 -3.55
CA ILE A 108 -6.26 -7.74 -4.46
C ILE A 108 -6.29 -6.22 -4.35
N VAL A 109 -6.30 -5.66 -3.14
CA VAL A 109 -6.30 -4.21 -2.91
C VAL A 109 -5.01 -3.59 -3.46
N PRO A 110 -3.80 -4.06 -3.12
CA PRO A 110 -2.57 -3.58 -3.74
C PRO A 110 -2.57 -3.72 -5.26
N PHE A 111 -3.04 -4.84 -5.81
CA PHE A 111 -3.10 -5.07 -7.24
C PHE A 111 -4.04 -4.10 -7.95
N LEU A 112 -5.27 -3.92 -7.44
CA LEU A 112 -6.23 -2.98 -8.00
C LEU A 112 -5.71 -1.54 -7.92
N LEU A 113 -5.10 -1.17 -6.79
CA LEU A 113 -4.47 0.13 -6.64
C LEU A 113 -3.36 0.32 -7.68
N ILE A 114 -2.47 -0.67 -7.84
CA ILE A 114 -1.43 -0.65 -8.89
C ILE A 114 -2.08 -0.53 -10.27
N SER A 115 -3.04 -1.39 -10.63
CA SER A 115 -3.69 -1.36 -11.94
C SER A 115 -4.32 0.01 -12.23
N VAL A 116 -5.12 0.54 -11.31
CA VAL A 116 -5.76 1.87 -11.48
C VAL A 116 -4.70 2.96 -11.60
N SER A 117 -3.62 2.88 -10.80
CA SER A 117 -2.51 3.84 -10.86
C SER A 117 -1.82 3.81 -12.22
N TYR A 118 -1.44 2.62 -12.69
CA TYR A 118 -0.80 2.44 -13.99
C TYR A 118 -1.72 2.80 -15.15
N THR A 119 -3.02 2.49 -15.07
CA THR A 119 -4.01 2.92 -16.06
C THR A 119 -4.10 4.45 -16.11
N LYS A 120 -4.18 5.13 -14.96
CA LYS A 120 -4.14 6.59 -14.92
C LYS A 120 -2.84 7.15 -15.52
N ILE A 121 -1.69 6.57 -15.17
CA ILE A 121 -0.40 6.93 -15.78
C ILE A 121 -0.46 6.79 -17.30
N PHE A 122 -0.93 5.64 -17.81
CA PHE A 122 -1.00 5.35 -19.23
C PHE A 122 -1.91 6.33 -19.97
N TYR A 123 -3.11 6.61 -19.42
CA TYR A 123 -4.01 7.61 -20.00
C TYR A 123 -3.39 9.00 -20.01
N THR A 124 -2.76 9.43 -18.92
CA THR A 124 -2.10 10.73 -18.87
C THR A 124 -0.99 10.84 -19.91
N VAL A 125 -0.10 9.84 -20.00
CA VAL A 125 1.01 9.84 -20.97
C VAL A 125 0.52 9.79 -22.41
N SER A 126 -0.45 8.93 -22.72
CA SER A 126 -1.00 8.81 -24.07
C SER A 126 -1.71 10.07 -24.53
N ASN A 127 -2.44 10.74 -23.64
CA ASN A 127 -3.11 12.01 -23.94
C ASN A 127 -2.09 13.13 -24.19
N HIS A 128 -0.99 13.20 -23.43
CA HIS A 128 0.10 14.15 -23.72
C HIS A 128 0.78 13.87 -25.07
N ARG A 129 0.91 12.59 -25.46
CA ARG A 129 1.47 12.21 -26.75
C ARG A 129 0.53 12.57 -27.91
N SER A 130 -0.78 12.41 -27.79
CA SER A 130 -1.70 12.78 -28.88
C SER A 130 -1.73 14.30 -29.09
N LEU A 131 -1.76 15.07 -28.01
CA LEU A 131 -1.72 16.54 -28.07
C LEU A 131 -0.43 17.09 -28.68
N ALA A 132 0.70 16.39 -28.53
CA ALA A 132 1.96 16.76 -29.18
C ALA A 132 2.01 16.39 -30.67
N VAL A 133 1.25 15.38 -31.10
CA VAL A 133 1.14 14.97 -32.51
C VAL A 133 0.17 15.88 -33.27
N ASP A 134 -0.93 16.31 -32.65
CA ASP A 134 -1.91 17.23 -33.27
C ASP A 134 -1.39 18.67 -33.43
N ALA A 135 -0.24 18.99 -32.81
CA ALA A 135 0.42 20.30 -32.91
C ALA A 135 1.43 20.40 -34.08
N HIS A 136 1.64 19.31 -34.83
CA HIS A 136 2.57 19.20 -35.95
C HIS A 136 1.86 19.13 -37.29
#